data_AF-A0A9P5CHB0-F1
#
_entry.id   AF-A0A9P5CHB0-F1
#
_cell.length_a   1.000
_cell.length_b   1.000
_cell.length_c   1.000
_cell.angle_alpha   90.00
_cell.angle_beta   90.00
_cell.angle_gamma   90.00
#
_symmetry.space_group_name_H-M   'P 1'
#
loop_
_entity.id
_entity.type
_entity.pdbx_description
1 polymer ?
#
loop_
_entity_poly.entity_id
_entity_poly.type
_entity_poly.pdbx_seq_one_letter_code
_entity_poly.pdbx_strand_id
1 'polypeptide(L)'
;MPINKLSAKSLDLDVPDKPLIFVVEGRYQNWIKPIILLECINKDYDAVCLDGPATRTECSLGERITSWDSSQILLHLANKYDVEKSWSGSTVAEQLEIGNWLTFETASLGPTAKYWVWYSIRKPEEKNPKAEAKMLADLRVQYGILDKHLSQPGQTFIGLKDRPTIADIAIYPFADDPTMARMGISKDDFPALREWSEKFSQIPGVMKAYMEMDSRKEDGCVGGVFWSAYVPCPNENATNNFSTEVHYESLRATLQQIDTIHILVERYPDDLQLATTSKEVWQAFQSGKIASLIGVEGLHQIANSASALRNFHRLGVRYITLTHDSNNLYADSTNAAASHHGGLSEKGVEMIKEMNRIGMIVDLSHTSVQAQKDALSIAKAPLIFSHSSCSSITWHPRNSPDDVLNMLKINGGVFMVSFLRKLTDANNPTLSRVADHIQYVGEKIGYEHVGIGSDFDGVMQTPLGLEDVSKFPFLIAELLMRGISEPSIKGIVGLNVLRVLDEVQNVSEMMKEKGVEMLHDWIEPIWDEQVREEVKRVRGVVE
;
A
#
# COMPACT_ATOMS: atom_id res chain seq x y z
N MET A 1 -11.36 9.82 11.03
CA MET A 1 -12.62 10.37 10.47
C MET A 1 -12.59 10.08 8.97
N PRO A 2 -13.70 9.63 8.38
CA PRO A 2 -13.75 9.26 6.97
C PRO A 2 -13.35 10.45 6.11
N ILE A 3 -12.79 10.16 4.94
CA ILE A 3 -12.44 11.13 3.89
C ILE A 3 -13.61 12.10 3.75
N ASN A 4 -13.44 13.31 4.28
CA ASN A 4 -14.32 14.39 3.90
C ASN A 4 -14.01 14.63 2.43
N LYS A 5 -14.88 14.13 1.56
CA LYS A 5 -15.28 14.91 0.38
C LYS A 5 -15.34 16.34 0.88
N LEU A 6 -14.43 17.19 0.41
CA LEU A 6 -14.58 18.63 0.58
C LEU A 6 -15.92 18.95 -0.07
N SER A 7 -16.98 18.94 0.73
CA SER A 7 -18.21 19.65 0.41
C SER A 7 -17.74 21.03 -0.02
N ALA A 8 -18.23 21.52 -1.14
CA ALA A 8 -18.05 22.87 -1.63
C ALA A 8 -18.60 23.89 -0.61
N LYS A 9 -17.96 23.99 0.56
CA LYS A 9 -18.10 25.08 1.50
C LYS A 9 -17.29 26.20 0.89
N SER A 10 -18.01 27.07 0.19
CA SER A 10 -17.74 28.50 0.06
C SER A 10 -16.26 28.88 0.17
N LEU A 11 -15.60 29.07 -0.98
CA LEU A 11 -14.32 29.77 -1.09
C LEU A 11 -14.40 31.24 -0.63
N ASP A 12 -15.58 31.71 -0.21
CA ASP A 12 -15.86 33.13 0.03
C ASP A 12 -15.42 33.63 1.42
N LEU A 13 -15.03 32.76 2.38
CA LEU A 13 -14.75 33.20 3.77
C LEU A 13 -13.49 32.64 4.45
N ASP A 14 -12.78 31.67 3.87
CA ASP A 14 -11.53 31.13 4.42
C ASP A 14 -10.46 31.09 3.33
N VAL A 15 -9.63 32.13 3.22
CA VAL A 15 -8.42 32.07 2.40
C VAL A 15 -7.39 31.25 3.17
N PRO A 16 -6.95 30.07 2.66
CA PRO A 16 -6.02 29.22 3.39
C PRO A 16 -4.66 29.91 3.62
N ASP A 17 -4.05 29.65 4.78
CA ASP A 17 -2.73 30.19 5.18
C ASP A 17 -1.58 29.64 4.32
N LYS A 18 -1.83 28.59 3.55
CA LYS A 18 -0.90 27.96 2.61
C LYS A 18 -1.49 27.86 1.19
N PRO A 19 -0.65 27.78 0.14
CA PRO A 19 -1.13 27.63 -1.24
C PRO A 19 -2.01 26.40 -1.39
N LEU A 20 -3.14 26.56 -2.07
CA LEU A 20 -4.02 25.47 -2.49
C LEU A 20 -3.85 25.24 -3.99
N ILE A 21 -3.39 24.06 -4.39
CA ILE A 21 -3.18 23.67 -5.79
C ILE A 21 -4.28 22.71 -6.20
N PHE A 22 -5.05 23.11 -7.22
CA PHE A 22 -6.02 22.22 -7.86
C PHE A 22 -5.34 21.38 -8.93
N VAL A 23 -5.37 20.06 -8.75
CA VAL A 23 -4.83 19.07 -9.65
C VAL A 23 -5.94 18.53 -10.53
N VAL A 24 -5.70 18.49 -11.84
CA VAL A 24 -6.66 17.99 -12.82
C VAL A 24 -6.03 16.83 -13.56
N GLU A 25 -6.67 15.67 -13.50
CA GLU A 25 -6.17 14.45 -14.13
C GLU A 25 -5.98 14.58 -15.64
N GLY A 26 -4.94 13.92 -16.15
CA GLY A 26 -4.60 13.92 -17.57
C GLY A 26 -3.89 15.18 -18.10
N ARG A 27 -3.60 16.20 -17.26
CA ARG A 27 -2.93 17.45 -17.68
C ARG A 27 -1.73 17.85 -16.80
N TYR A 28 -0.90 16.89 -16.43
CA TYR A 28 0.17 17.09 -15.45
C TYR A 28 1.16 18.21 -15.79
N GLN A 29 1.42 18.46 -17.07
CA GLN A 29 2.37 19.49 -17.51
C GLN A 29 2.03 20.88 -16.97
N ASN A 30 0.77 21.16 -16.63
CA ASN A 30 0.36 22.48 -16.13
C ASN A 30 0.35 22.54 -14.61
N TRP A 31 -0.15 21.51 -13.93
CA TRP A 31 -0.31 21.54 -12.47
C TRP A 31 0.93 21.08 -11.71
N ILE A 32 1.86 20.36 -12.33
CA ILE A 32 3.10 19.92 -11.64
C ILE A 32 4.08 21.09 -11.43
N LYS A 33 4.06 22.09 -12.32
CA LYS A 33 4.93 23.27 -12.28
C LYS A 33 4.91 23.99 -10.91
N PRO A 34 3.74 24.42 -10.37
CA PRO A 34 3.69 25.06 -9.06
C PRO A 34 4.14 24.14 -7.92
N ILE A 35 3.88 22.83 -8.02
CA ILE A 35 4.35 21.85 -7.03
C ILE A 35 5.88 21.80 -7.00
N ILE A 36 6.53 21.67 -8.15
CA ILE A 36 8.01 21.68 -8.25
C ILE A 36 8.58 22.93 -7.56
N LEU A 37 8.03 24.11 -7.85
CA LEU A 37 8.51 25.35 -7.23
C LEU A 37 8.38 25.32 -5.71
N LEU A 38 7.21 24.94 -5.20
CA LEU A 38 6.93 24.91 -3.75
C LEU A 38 7.80 23.88 -3.02
N GLU A 39 8.03 22.71 -3.61
CA GLU A 39 8.96 21.72 -3.10
C GLU A 39 10.40 22.23 -3.08
N CYS A 40 10.83 22.89 -4.17
CA CYS A 40 12.18 23.46 -4.28
C CYS A 40 12.46 24.59 -3.29
N ILE A 41 11.45 25.35 -2.87
CA ILE A 41 11.58 26.41 -1.85
C ILE A 41 11.12 25.94 -0.46
N ASN A 42 10.84 24.65 -0.30
CA ASN A 42 10.38 24.03 0.95
C ASN A 42 9.16 24.74 1.58
N LYS A 43 8.19 25.13 0.75
CA LYS A 43 6.95 25.79 1.18
C LYS A 43 5.83 24.77 1.26
N ASP A 44 5.23 24.63 2.45
CA ASP A 44 4.05 23.76 2.63
C ASP A 44 2.86 24.24 1.79
N TYR A 45 2.12 23.30 1.21
CA TYR A 45 0.97 23.52 0.35
C TYR A 45 -0.03 22.36 0.44
N ASP A 46 -1.26 22.61 0.04
CA ASP A 46 -2.27 21.57 -0.11
C ASP A 46 -2.52 21.33 -1.61
N ALA A 47 -2.56 20.07 -2.02
CA ALA A 47 -2.96 19.68 -3.37
C ALA A 47 -4.30 18.95 -3.33
N VAL A 48 -5.29 19.49 -4.05
CA VAL A 48 -6.64 18.92 -4.13
C VAL A 48 -6.83 18.37 -5.54
N CYS A 49 -7.05 17.05 -5.65
CA CYS A 49 -7.46 16.45 -6.92
C CYS A 49 -8.92 16.80 -7.20
N LEU A 50 -9.20 17.28 -8.40
CA LEU A 50 -10.55 17.46 -8.90
C LEU A 50 -10.96 16.19 -9.65
N ASP A 51 -11.77 15.35 -9.02
CA ASP A 51 -12.35 14.14 -9.62
C ASP A 51 -13.26 14.54 -10.81
N GLY A 52 -12.74 14.45 -12.03
CA GLY A 52 -13.53 14.57 -13.25
C GLY A 52 -12.77 15.10 -14.48
N PRO A 53 -13.22 14.74 -15.70
CA PRO A 53 -12.71 15.36 -16.92
C PRO A 53 -12.92 16.88 -16.86
N ALA A 54 -11.93 17.64 -17.30
CA ALA A 54 -11.88 19.12 -17.30
C ALA A 54 -12.93 19.80 -18.20
N THR A 55 -14.12 19.21 -18.35
CA THR A 55 -15.22 19.67 -19.19
C THR A 55 -16.38 20.09 -18.29
N ARG A 56 -16.51 21.42 -18.15
CA ARG A 56 -17.62 22.15 -17.52
C ARG A 56 -17.72 22.05 -16.00
N THR A 57 -16.92 22.85 -15.31
CA THR A 57 -17.39 23.50 -14.09
C THR A 57 -18.18 24.75 -14.48
N GLU A 58 -19.50 24.66 -14.49
CA GLU A 58 -20.33 25.86 -14.30
C GLU A 58 -20.10 26.33 -12.87
N CYS A 59 -19.12 27.21 -12.69
CA CYS A 59 -18.86 27.84 -11.40
C CYS A 59 -19.89 28.96 -11.22
N SER A 60 -21.01 28.66 -10.56
CA SER A 60 -22.03 29.63 -10.18
C SER A 60 -21.63 30.38 -8.89
N LEU A 61 -20.41 30.88 -8.83
CA LEU A 61 -19.96 31.79 -7.76
C LEU A 61 -20.03 33.22 -8.32
N GLY A 62 -20.78 34.08 -7.65
CA GLY A 62 -21.02 35.48 -8.05
C GLY A 62 -19.80 36.39 -7.96
N GLU A 63 -18.59 35.84 -7.83
CA GLU A 63 -17.33 36.58 -7.71
C GLU A 63 -16.36 36.27 -8.86
N ARG A 64 -15.49 37.25 -9.17
CA ARG A 64 -14.49 37.13 -10.25
C ARG A 64 -13.41 36.10 -9.88
N ILE A 65 -13.51 34.90 -10.44
CA ILE A 65 -12.42 33.93 -10.42
C ILE A 65 -11.31 34.44 -11.36
N THR A 66 -10.10 34.65 -10.82
CA THR A 66 -8.92 34.94 -11.65
C THR A 66 -8.28 33.63 -12.06
N SER A 67 -8.48 33.22 -13.32
CA SER A 67 -7.76 32.10 -13.91
C SER A 67 -6.39 32.58 -14.38
N TRP A 68 -5.34 31.90 -13.92
CA TRP A 68 -3.95 32.22 -14.27
C TRP A 68 -3.41 31.15 -15.22
N ASP A 69 -2.68 31.57 -16.25
CA ASP A 69 -1.89 30.63 -17.06
C ASP A 69 -0.74 30.05 -16.22
N SER A 70 -0.28 28.85 -16.56
CA SER A 70 0.76 28.09 -15.86
C SER A 70 2.03 28.90 -15.55
N SER A 71 2.49 29.76 -16.46
CA SER A 71 3.69 30.59 -16.24
C SER A 71 3.41 31.82 -15.38
N GLN A 72 2.18 32.33 -15.37
CA GLN A 72 1.78 33.40 -14.45
C GLN A 72 1.58 32.90 -13.01
N ILE A 73 1.14 31.64 -12.84
CA ILE A 73 1.09 31.00 -11.52
C ILE A 73 2.50 30.90 -10.93
N LEU A 74 3.48 30.46 -11.72
CA LEU A 74 4.87 30.39 -11.27
C LEU A 74 5.41 31.76 -10.84
N LEU A 75 5.18 32.80 -11.65
CA LEU A 75 5.57 34.17 -11.30
C LEU A 75 4.89 34.66 -10.02
N HIS A 76 3.59 34.39 -9.86
CA HIS A 76 2.85 34.76 -8.66
C HIS A 76 3.42 34.07 -7.41
N LEU A 77 3.59 32.75 -7.47
CA LEU A 77 4.12 31.95 -6.36
C LEU A 77 5.56 32.35 -6.02
N ALA A 78 6.41 32.55 -7.02
CA ALA A 78 7.79 32.96 -6.79
C ALA A 78 7.84 34.37 -6.16
N ASN A 79 7.08 35.34 -6.68
CA ASN A 79 7.00 36.68 -6.08
C ASN A 79 6.48 36.67 -4.63
N LYS A 80 5.64 35.70 -4.27
CA LYS A 80 5.03 35.60 -2.95
C LYS A 80 5.84 34.78 -1.96
N TYR A 81 6.53 33.72 -2.40
CA TYR A 81 7.12 32.71 -1.53
C TYR A 81 8.63 32.48 -1.75
N ASP A 82 9.19 32.80 -2.91
CA ASP A 82 10.64 32.77 -3.15
C ASP A 82 11.29 34.06 -2.61
N VAL A 83 11.33 34.19 -1.29
CA VAL A 83 11.79 35.40 -0.57
C VAL A 83 13.23 35.76 -0.95
N GLU A 84 14.09 34.76 -1.15
CA GLU A 84 15.50 34.93 -1.53
C GLU A 84 15.67 35.22 -3.03
N LYS A 85 14.59 35.17 -3.82
CA LYS A 85 14.60 35.31 -5.28
C LYS A 85 15.58 34.36 -5.95
N SER A 86 15.68 33.16 -5.38
CA SER A 86 16.59 32.11 -5.80
C SER A 86 16.16 31.48 -7.12
N TRP A 87 14.85 31.47 -7.41
CA TRP A 87 14.20 30.93 -8.60
C TRP A 87 13.63 32.01 -9.53
N SER A 88 13.23 33.17 -8.99
CA SER A 88 12.66 34.29 -9.77
C SER A 88 13.70 35.29 -10.29
N GLY A 89 14.95 35.21 -9.82
CA GLY A 89 16.00 36.18 -10.14
C GLY A 89 16.05 37.37 -9.18
N SER A 90 17.26 37.67 -8.73
CA SER A 90 17.58 38.67 -7.70
C SER A 90 17.81 40.07 -8.27
N THR A 91 18.14 40.18 -9.56
CA THR A 91 18.37 41.44 -10.28
C THR A 91 17.37 41.63 -11.42
N VAL A 92 17.20 42.87 -11.88
CA VAL A 92 16.35 43.18 -13.03
C VAL A 92 16.82 42.47 -14.30
N ALA A 93 18.14 42.31 -14.48
CA ALA A 93 18.70 41.59 -15.63
C ALA A 93 18.35 40.10 -15.59
N GLU A 94 18.49 39.45 -14.42
CA GLU A 94 18.08 38.04 -14.24
C GLU A 94 16.58 37.86 -14.47
N GLN A 95 15.75 38.75 -13.91
CA GLN A 95 14.30 38.71 -14.08
C GLN A 95 13.87 38.87 -15.54
N LEU A 96 14.54 39.75 -16.29
CA LEU A 96 14.29 39.93 -17.71
C LEU A 96 14.65 38.69 -18.52
N GLU A 97 15.81 38.08 -18.23
CA GLU A 97 16.24 36.86 -18.92
C GLU A 97 15.30 35.68 -18.63
N ILE A 98 14.96 35.45 -17.36
CA ILE A 98 13.97 34.44 -16.96
C ILE A 98 12.62 34.71 -17.64
N GLY A 99 12.19 35.98 -17.69
CA GLY A 99 10.97 36.41 -18.35
C GLY A 99 10.94 36.14 -19.86
N ASN A 100 12.07 36.28 -20.55
CA ASN A 100 12.19 35.94 -21.97
C ASN A 100 11.92 34.45 -22.22
N TRP A 101 12.48 33.57 -21.37
CA TRP A 101 12.29 32.12 -21.50
C TRP A 101 10.89 31.67 -21.07
N LEU A 102 10.28 32.29 -20.06
CA LEU A 102 8.87 32.09 -19.75
C LEU A 102 7.96 32.51 -20.91
N THR A 103 8.32 33.59 -21.60
CA THR A 103 7.59 34.05 -22.80
C THR A 103 7.75 33.05 -23.94
N PHE A 104 8.95 32.51 -24.16
CA PHE A 104 9.17 31.44 -25.14
C PHE A 104 8.31 30.21 -24.84
N GLU A 105 8.26 29.77 -23.58
CA GLU A 105 7.41 28.66 -23.17
C GLU A 105 5.93 28.96 -23.43
N THR A 106 5.43 30.10 -22.95
CA THR A 106 4.00 30.45 -23.00
C THR A 106 3.52 30.76 -24.42
N ALA A 107 4.36 31.34 -25.27
CA ALA A 107 4.00 31.76 -26.63
C ALA A 107 4.33 30.72 -27.70
N SER A 108 5.22 29.75 -27.42
CA SER A 108 5.69 28.77 -28.40
C SER A 108 5.58 27.33 -27.89
N LEU A 109 6.52 26.88 -27.06
CA LEU A 109 6.67 25.46 -26.72
C LEU A 109 5.43 24.89 -26.03
N GLY A 110 4.94 25.57 -24.98
CA GLY A 110 3.79 25.14 -24.18
C GLY A 110 2.54 24.94 -25.03
N PRO A 111 2.07 25.96 -25.79
CA PRO A 111 0.94 25.79 -26.71
C PRO A 111 1.15 24.67 -27.73
N THR A 112 2.30 24.63 -28.40
CA THR A 112 2.56 23.65 -29.47
C THR A 112 2.52 22.22 -28.93
N ALA A 113 3.22 21.96 -27.82
CA ALA A 113 3.27 20.66 -27.15
C ALA A 113 1.90 20.24 -26.61
N LYS A 114 1.18 21.17 -25.97
CA LYS A 114 -0.14 20.93 -25.39
C LYS A 114 -1.18 20.62 -26.47
N TYR A 115 -1.21 21.37 -27.56
CA TYR A 115 -2.11 21.09 -28.67
C TYR A 115 -1.79 19.78 -29.35
N TRP A 116 -0.50 19.42 -29.48
CA TRP A 116 -0.10 18.11 -30.00
C TRP A 116 -0.62 16.97 -29.12
N VAL A 117 -0.42 17.03 -27.80
CA VAL A 117 -0.92 16.02 -26.84
C VAL A 117 -2.45 15.94 -26.88
N TRP A 118 -3.14 17.07 -27.00
CA TRP A 118 -4.58 17.08 -27.12
C TRP A 118 -5.08 16.51 -28.46
N TYR A 119 -4.29 16.66 -29.52
CA TYR A 119 -4.58 16.09 -30.83
C TYR A 119 -4.40 14.58 -30.86
N SER A 120 -3.35 14.08 -30.22
CA SER A 120 -2.99 12.66 -30.26
C SER A 120 -4.00 11.76 -29.54
N ILE A 121 -4.74 12.29 -28.55
CA ILE A 121 -5.79 11.58 -27.81
C ILE A 121 -7.18 11.59 -28.49
N ARG A 122 -7.36 12.31 -29.60
CA ARG A 122 -8.63 12.29 -30.35
C ARG A 122 -8.83 10.99 -31.12
N LYS A 123 -10.09 10.69 -31.45
CA LYS A 123 -10.41 9.53 -32.30
C LYS A 123 -9.79 9.67 -33.70
N PRO A 124 -9.39 8.56 -34.36
CA PRO A 124 -8.71 8.61 -35.67
C PRO A 124 -9.43 9.47 -36.72
N GLU A 125 -10.76 9.43 -36.76
CA GLU A 125 -11.61 10.18 -37.69
C GLU A 125 -11.62 11.70 -37.46
N GLU A 126 -11.19 12.17 -36.28
CA GLU A 126 -11.07 13.59 -35.94
C GLU A 126 -9.64 14.14 -36.12
N LYS A 127 -8.69 13.28 -36.53
CA LYS A 127 -7.30 13.65 -36.75
C LYS A 127 -7.06 14.19 -38.17
N ASN A 128 -6.22 15.21 -38.24
CA ASN A 128 -5.76 15.96 -39.40
C ASN A 128 -4.25 15.77 -39.44
N PRO A 129 -3.77 14.81 -40.25
CA PRO A 129 -2.36 14.47 -40.32
C PRO A 129 -1.46 15.66 -40.71
N LYS A 130 -1.98 16.65 -41.45
CA LYS A 130 -1.20 17.85 -41.82
C LYS A 130 -0.95 18.75 -40.61
N ALA A 131 -1.94 18.92 -39.74
CA ALA A 131 -1.78 19.71 -38.52
C ALA A 131 -0.81 19.03 -37.56
N GLU A 132 -0.92 17.71 -37.39
CA GLU A 132 -0.03 16.91 -36.56
C GLU A 132 1.43 16.95 -37.05
N ALA A 133 1.64 16.76 -38.35
CA ALA A 133 2.97 16.86 -38.96
C ALA A 133 3.57 18.28 -38.81
N LYS A 134 2.75 19.33 -38.96
CA LYS A 134 3.18 20.71 -38.73
C LYS A 134 3.59 20.94 -37.27
N MET A 135 2.76 20.54 -36.31
CA MET A 135 3.08 20.69 -34.88
C MET A 135 4.35 19.93 -34.50
N LEU A 136 4.55 18.72 -35.05
CA LEU A 136 5.78 17.95 -34.81
C LEU A 136 7.02 18.65 -35.39
N ALA A 137 6.90 19.23 -36.59
CA ALA A 137 7.97 20.03 -37.19
C ALA A 137 8.29 21.28 -36.35
N ASP A 138 7.27 21.99 -35.88
CA ASP A 138 7.43 23.18 -35.04
C ASP A 138 8.07 22.80 -33.68
N LEU A 139 7.68 21.66 -33.08
CA LEU A 139 8.28 21.14 -31.84
C LEU A 139 9.77 20.82 -32.01
N ARG A 140 10.17 20.19 -33.12
CA ARG A 140 11.59 19.91 -33.40
C ARG A 140 12.41 21.19 -33.52
N VAL A 141 11.85 22.23 -34.13
CA VAL A 141 12.51 23.56 -34.18
C VAL A 141 12.64 24.15 -32.78
N GLN A 142 11.58 24.09 -31.97
CA GLN A 142 11.58 24.63 -30.60
C GLN A 142 12.56 23.89 -29.68
N TYR A 143 12.63 22.56 -29.73
CA TYR A 143 13.64 21.78 -29.01
C TYR A 143 15.05 22.09 -29.52
N GLY A 144 15.24 22.29 -30.83
CA GLY A 144 16.51 22.71 -31.40
C GLY A 144 16.98 24.10 -30.93
N ILE A 145 16.04 25.03 -30.66
CA ILE A 145 16.37 26.33 -30.06
C ILE A 145 16.89 26.14 -28.63
N LEU A 146 16.22 25.30 -27.83
CA LEU A 146 16.64 24.99 -26.46
C LEU A 146 18.00 24.29 -26.44
N ASP A 147 18.19 23.29 -27.28
CA ASP A 147 19.45 22.55 -27.39
C ASP A 147 20.62 23.45 -27.78
N LYS A 148 20.40 24.33 -28.77
CA LYS A 148 21.41 25.32 -29.18
C LYS A 148 21.73 26.32 -28.07
N HIS A 149 20.73 26.74 -27.29
CA HIS A 149 20.93 27.62 -26.14
C HIS A 149 21.77 26.94 -25.06
N LEU A 150 21.39 25.73 -24.65
CA LEU A 150 22.08 24.92 -23.66
C LEU A 150 23.50 24.49 -24.11
N SER A 151 23.74 24.44 -25.42
CA SER A 151 25.09 24.16 -25.96
C SER A 151 26.08 25.32 -25.82
N GLN A 152 25.65 26.51 -25.37
CA GLN A 152 26.55 27.65 -25.19
C GLN A 152 27.52 27.42 -24.01
N PRO A 153 28.78 27.92 -24.10
CA PRO A 153 29.75 27.75 -23.03
C PRO A 153 29.24 28.26 -21.67
N GLY A 154 29.19 27.35 -20.69
CA GLY A 154 28.75 27.63 -19.32
C GLY A 154 27.24 27.74 -19.14
N GLN A 155 26.41 27.43 -20.14
CA GLN A 155 24.95 27.44 -20.03
C GLN A 155 24.45 26.10 -19.48
N THR A 156 24.27 26.00 -18.15
CA THR A 156 23.85 24.77 -17.49
C THR A 156 22.32 24.63 -17.42
N PHE A 157 21.61 25.75 -17.31
CA PHE A 157 20.16 25.82 -17.19
C PHE A 157 19.58 26.78 -18.22
N ILE A 158 18.26 26.80 -18.41
CA ILE A 158 17.62 27.59 -19.48
C ILE A 158 17.57 29.07 -19.08
N GLY A 159 17.00 29.38 -17.92
CA GLY A 159 16.76 30.76 -17.52
C GLY A 159 18.03 31.51 -17.14
N LEU A 160 18.94 30.86 -16.41
CA LEU A 160 20.25 31.40 -16.03
C LEU A 160 21.34 30.36 -16.30
N LYS A 161 22.60 30.81 -16.36
CA LYS A 161 23.73 29.94 -16.73
C LYS A 161 24.10 28.93 -15.66
N ASP A 162 24.02 29.34 -14.41
CA ASP A 162 24.66 28.68 -13.27
C ASP A 162 23.66 27.99 -12.33
N ARG A 163 22.37 28.33 -12.40
CA ARG A 163 21.33 27.79 -11.52
C ARG A 163 19.97 27.64 -12.18
N PRO A 164 19.13 26.68 -11.72
CA PRO A 164 17.78 26.50 -12.22
C PRO A 164 16.87 27.67 -11.81
N THR A 165 15.82 27.90 -12.60
CA THR A 165 14.86 28.98 -12.37
C THR A 165 13.43 28.54 -12.66
N ILE A 166 12.46 29.42 -12.43
CA ILE A 166 11.07 29.18 -12.83
C ILE A 166 10.91 28.97 -14.36
N ALA A 167 11.84 29.45 -15.19
CA ALA A 167 11.82 29.16 -16.62
C ALA A 167 12.11 27.68 -16.91
N ASP A 168 13.04 27.07 -16.18
CA ASP A 168 13.34 25.65 -16.25
C ASP A 168 12.14 24.81 -15.79
N ILE A 169 11.50 25.20 -14.68
CA ILE A 169 10.26 24.56 -14.19
C ILE A 169 9.16 24.63 -15.25
N ALA A 170 9.01 25.77 -15.93
CA ALA A 170 7.97 25.94 -16.94
C ALA A 170 8.19 25.03 -18.15
N ILE A 171 9.44 24.80 -18.55
CA ILE A 171 9.79 24.07 -19.77
C ILE A 171 9.90 22.56 -19.51
N TYR A 172 10.38 22.14 -18.34
CA TYR A 172 10.70 20.74 -18.05
C TYR A 172 9.57 19.75 -18.29
N PRO A 173 8.31 19.98 -17.85
CA PRO A 173 7.22 19.03 -18.11
C PRO A 173 6.87 18.84 -19.60
N PHE A 174 7.34 19.72 -20.48
CA PHE A 174 7.19 19.60 -21.93
C PHE A 174 8.42 19.00 -22.61
N ALA A 175 9.51 18.82 -21.87
CA ALA A 175 10.78 18.25 -22.32
C ALA A 175 11.21 17.05 -21.47
N ASP A 176 10.31 16.49 -20.65
CA ASP A 176 10.55 15.28 -19.86
C ASP A 176 10.46 14.02 -20.74
N ASP A 177 10.99 12.91 -20.25
CA ASP A 177 11.02 11.65 -21.02
C ASP A 177 9.61 11.19 -21.42
N PRO A 178 8.60 11.18 -20.51
CA PRO A 178 7.26 10.75 -20.88
C PRO A 178 6.61 11.61 -21.96
N THR A 179 6.81 12.94 -21.95
CA THR A 179 6.20 13.81 -22.95
C THR A 179 6.86 13.67 -24.30
N MET A 180 8.19 13.66 -24.37
CA MET A 180 8.91 13.53 -25.64
C MET A 180 8.72 12.14 -26.27
N ALA A 181 8.68 11.08 -25.45
CA ALA A 181 8.37 9.73 -25.92
C ALA A 181 6.97 9.63 -26.53
N ARG A 182 5.95 10.25 -25.90
CA ARG A 182 4.59 10.31 -26.48
C ARG A 182 4.58 10.99 -27.84
N MET A 183 5.40 12.03 -28.03
CA MET A 183 5.52 12.76 -29.30
C MET A 183 6.29 12.00 -30.38
N GLY A 184 6.95 10.89 -30.04
CA GLY A 184 7.85 10.18 -30.95
C GLY A 184 9.10 11.00 -31.32
N ILE A 185 9.53 11.90 -30.44
CA ILE A 185 10.75 12.68 -30.61
C ILE A 185 11.83 12.06 -29.72
N SER A 186 12.94 11.64 -30.34
CA SER A 186 14.08 11.12 -29.58
C SER A 186 14.82 12.27 -28.92
N LYS A 187 15.13 12.15 -27.62
CA LYS A 187 16.02 13.08 -26.93
C LYS A 187 17.46 13.01 -27.44
N ASP A 188 17.85 11.91 -28.07
CA ASP A 188 19.19 11.78 -28.66
C ASP A 188 19.44 12.76 -29.82
N ASP A 189 18.37 13.28 -30.42
CA ASP A 189 18.44 14.34 -31.44
C ASP A 189 18.86 15.70 -30.83
N PHE A 190 18.82 15.84 -29.49
CA PHE A 190 19.05 17.09 -28.75
C PHE A 190 19.94 16.83 -27.51
N PRO A 191 21.25 16.61 -27.69
CA PRO A 191 22.13 16.14 -26.62
C PRO A 191 22.27 17.11 -25.43
N ALA A 192 22.28 18.42 -25.66
CA ALA A 192 22.38 19.40 -24.58
C ALA A 192 21.05 19.54 -23.83
N LEU A 193 19.92 19.43 -24.55
CA LEU A 193 18.60 19.35 -23.93
C LEU A 193 18.45 18.08 -23.06
N ARG A 194 18.96 16.94 -23.54
CA ARG A 194 18.96 15.68 -22.78
C ARG A 194 19.75 15.81 -21.49
N GLU A 195 20.98 16.31 -21.55
CA GLU A 195 21.82 16.50 -20.36
C GLU A 195 21.15 17.46 -19.34
N TRP A 196 20.57 18.56 -19.83
CA TRP A 196 19.82 19.47 -18.97
C TRP A 196 18.62 18.78 -18.32
N SER A 197 17.83 18.02 -19.09
CA SER A 197 16.66 17.31 -18.58
C SER A 197 17.05 16.30 -17.50
N GLU A 198 18.10 15.52 -17.74
CA GLU A 198 18.64 14.56 -16.76
C GLU A 198 19.07 15.29 -15.49
N LYS A 199 19.86 16.36 -15.62
CA LYS A 199 20.33 17.16 -14.48
C LYS A 199 19.19 17.80 -13.69
N PHE A 200 18.21 18.38 -14.38
CA PHE A 200 17.07 19.03 -13.76
C PHE A 200 16.16 18.02 -13.05
N SER A 201 16.01 16.80 -13.60
CA SER A 201 15.25 15.72 -12.97
C SER A 201 15.78 15.30 -11.61
N GLN A 202 17.08 15.49 -11.36
CA GLN A 202 17.77 15.10 -10.11
C GLN A 202 17.71 16.17 -9.02
N ILE A 203 17.10 17.33 -9.29
CA ILE A 203 16.89 18.34 -8.25
C ILE A 203 15.91 17.77 -7.22
N PRO A 204 16.22 17.76 -5.90
CA PRO A 204 15.39 17.08 -4.90
C PRO A 204 13.91 17.46 -4.93
N GLY A 205 13.59 18.75 -5.10
CA GLY A 205 12.20 19.22 -5.20
C GLY A 205 11.50 18.76 -6.50
N VAL A 206 12.23 18.61 -7.61
CA VAL A 206 11.71 18.07 -8.87
C VAL A 206 11.44 16.57 -8.72
N MET A 207 12.38 15.82 -8.15
CA MET A 207 12.21 14.38 -7.87
C MET A 207 10.98 14.15 -7.00
N LYS A 208 10.85 14.89 -5.90
CA LYS A 208 9.72 14.76 -4.97
C LYS A 208 8.39 15.07 -5.67
N ALA A 209 8.31 16.16 -6.44
CA ALA A 209 7.11 16.51 -7.19
C ALA A 209 6.69 15.42 -8.21
N TYR A 210 7.64 14.83 -8.92
CA TYR A 210 7.36 13.77 -9.91
C TYR A 210 7.04 12.42 -9.25
N MET A 211 7.70 12.07 -8.15
CA MET A 211 7.35 10.89 -7.35
C MET A 211 5.91 10.99 -6.81
N GLU A 212 5.54 12.16 -6.28
CA GLU A 212 4.17 12.42 -5.88
C GLU A 212 3.20 12.35 -7.07
N MET A 213 3.55 12.86 -8.26
CA MET A 213 2.72 12.69 -9.45
C MET A 213 2.54 11.22 -9.86
N ASP A 214 3.63 10.45 -9.94
CA ASP A 214 3.57 9.05 -10.38
C ASP A 214 2.75 8.18 -9.42
N SER A 215 2.74 8.54 -8.14
CA SER A 215 1.89 7.90 -7.14
C SER A 215 0.43 8.29 -7.15
N ARG A 216 0.09 9.37 -7.85
CA ARG A 216 -1.28 9.82 -8.07
C ARG A 216 -1.89 9.17 -9.31
N LYS A 217 -1.14 8.32 -10.02
CA LYS A 217 -1.70 7.39 -11.02
C LYS A 217 -2.42 6.27 -10.27
N GLU A 218 -3.64 6.59 -9.84
CA GLU A 218 -4.76 5.84 -9.22
C GLU A 218 -4.64 4.41 -8.63
N ASP A 219 -3.59 3.62 -8.80
CA ASP A 219 -3.57 2.25 -8.27
C ASP A 219 -2.43 2.04 -7.28
N GLY A 220 -2.77 1.63 -6.06
CA GLY A 220 -1.83 0.95 -5.16
C GLY A 220 -1.28 -0.36 -5.72
N CYS A 221 -1.72 -0.76 -6.93
CA CYS A 221 -1.33 -1.98 -7.64
C CYS A 221 -1.46 -3.24 -6.77
N VAL A 222 -2.44 -3.26 -5.86
CA VAL A 222 -2.65 -4.37 -4.94
C VAL A 222 -3.23 -5.56 -5.71
N GLY A 223 -2.45 -6.63 -5.85
CA GLY A 223 -2.89 -7.84 -6.54
C GLY A 223 -3.75 -8.79 -5.69
N GLY A 224 -3.66 -8.68 -4.36
CA GLY A 224 -4.40 -9.50 -3.42
C GLY A 224 -4.25 -9.03 -1.98
N VAL A 225 -5.22 -9.40 -1.15
CA VAL A 225 -5.34 -8.96 0.25
C VAL A 225 -5.93 -10.08 1.09
N PHE A 226 -5.43 -10.23 2.31
CA PHE A 226 -6.16 -10.95 3.35
C PHE A 226 -6.97 -9.95 4.17
N TRP A 227 -8.30 -9.98 4.01
CA TRP A 227 -9.21 -9.18 4.81
C TRP A 227 -9.30 -9.73 6.23
N SER A 228 -9.11 -8.87 7.23
CA SER A 228 -9.26 -9.26 8.63
C SER A 228 -10.74 -9.31 9.03
N ALA A 229 -11.22 -10.51 9.39
CA ALA A 229 -12.50 -10.71 10.04
C ALA A 229 -12.36 -10.57 11.57
N TYR A 230 -11.65 -9.53 12.02
CA TYR A 230 -11.38 -9.27 13.43
C TYR A 230 -12.64 -8.85 14.20
N VAL A 231 -12.73 -9.31 15.45
CA VAL A 231 -13.62 -8.74 16.47
C VAL A 231 -12.87 -8.59 17.80
N PRO A 232 -13.20 -7.57 18.62
CA PRO A 232 -12.53 -7.35 19.90
C PRO A 232 -12.53 -8.55 20.83
N CYS A 233 -11.48 -8.67 21.65
CA CYS A 233 -11.47 -9.60 22.77
C CYS A 233 -12.61 -9.26 23.74
N PRO A 234 -13.30 -10.25 24.33
CA PRO A 234 -14.34 -9.97 25.31
C PRO A 234 -13.74 -9.29 26.55
N ASN A 235 -14.45 -8.32 27.12
CA ASN A 235 -13.97 -7.53 28.26
C ASN A 235 -13.64 -8.42 29.47
N GLU A 236 -14.41 -9.49 29.66
CA GLU A 236 -14.21 -10.48 30.71
C GLU A 236 -12.92 -11.30 30.53
N ASN A 237 -12.32 -11.35 29.32
CA ASN A 237 -11.00 -11.98 29.11
C ASN A 237 -9.84 -11.12 29.58
N ALA A 238 -10.05 -9.85 29.92
CA ALA A 238 -9.05 -9.04 30.61
C ALA A 238 -8.68 -9.61 31.99
N THR A 239 -9.47 -10.57 32.51
CA THR A 239 -9.22 -11.30 33.77
C THR A 239 -8.81 -12.77 33.59
N ASN A 240 -8.46 -13.21 32.37
CA ASN A 240 -8.17 -14.61 32.02
C ASN A 240 -9.34 -15.59 32.30
N ASN A 241 -10.59 -15.16 32.16
CA ASN A 241 -11.72 -16.08 32.09
C ASN A 241 -11.80 -16.71 30.70
N PHE A 242 -11.59 -18.02 30.57
CA PHE A 242 -11.60 -18.72 29.27
C PHE A 242 -12.81 -19.63 29.08
N SER A 243 -13.91 -19.39 29.80
CA SER A 243 -15.13 -20.18 29.60
C SER A 243 -15.67 -20.00 28.18
N THR A 244 -16.36 -21.00 27.64
CA THR A 244 -16.90 -20.94 26.28
C THR A 244 -17.94 -19.82 26.14
N GLU A 245 -18.70 -19.57 27.20
CA GLU A 245 -19.82 -18.62 27.23
C GLU A 245 -19.40 -17.17 26.99
N VAL A 246 -18.23 -16.75 27.52
CA VAL A 246 -17.73 -15.38 27.31
C VAL A 246 -17.37 -15.11 25.84
N HIS A 247 -17.23 -16.16 25.03
CA HIS A 247 -16.83 -16.08 23.63
C HIS A 247 -17.99 -16.20 22.63
N TYR A 248 -19.22 -16.51 23.08
CA TYR A 248 -20.35 -16.69 22.15
C TYR A 248 -20.65 -15.44 21.32
N GLU A 249 -20.52 -14.26 21.91
CA GLU A 249 -20.70 -13.00 21.17
C GLU A 249 -19.57 -12.79 20.16
N SER A 250 -18.32 -13.09 20.51
CA SER A 250 -17.19 -13.05 19.57
C SER A 250 -17.42 -13.99 18.38
N LEU A 251 -17.91 -15.21 18.61
CA LEU A 251 -18.24 -16.16 17.54
C LEU A 251 -19.33 -15.61 16.60
N ARG A 252 -20.43 -15.08 17.17
CA ARG A 252 -21.52 -14.47 16.38
C ARG A 252 -21.01 -13.30 15.55
N ALA A 253 -20.27 -12.38 16.16
CA ALA A 253 -19.73 -11.21 15.49
C ALA A 253 -18.72 -11.59 14.39
N THR A 254 -17.93 -12.64 14.60
CA THR A 254 -16.98 -13.15 13.59
C THR A 254 -17.71 -13.63 12.33
N LEU A 255 -18.85 -14.33 12.49
CA LEU A 255 -19.67 -14.73 11.34
C LEU A 255 -20.20 -13.51 10.58
N GLN A 256 -20.56 -12.42 11.27
CA GLN A 256 -20.98 -11.17 10.63
C GLN A 256 -19.83 -10.49 9.86
N GLN A 257 -18.60 -10.52 10.39
CA GLN A 257 -17.44 -9.99 9.70
C GLN A 257 -17.07 -10.80 8.45
N ILE A 258 -17.10 -12.14 8.56
CA ILE A 258 -16.89 -13.03 7.41
C ILE A 258 -17.96 -12.76 6.33
N ASP A 259 -19.24 -12.70 6.72
CA ASP A 259 -20.35 -12.40 5.81
C ASP A 259 -20.20 -11.01 5.14
N THR A 260 -19.78 -10.00 5.91
CA THR A 260 -19.53 -8.65 5.37
C THR A 260 -18.43 -8.66 4.30
N ILE A 261 -17.37 -9.45 4.48
CA ILE A 261 -16.32 -9.60 3.46
C ILE A 261 -16.86 -10.30 2.21
N HIS A 262 -17.70 -11.34 2.36
CA HIS A 262 -18.37 -11.96 1.20
C HIS A 262 -19.27 -10.97 0.47
N ILE A 263 -20.11 -10.21 1.19
CA ILE A 263 -20.97 -9.16 0.62
C ILE A 263 -20.14 -8.10 -0.10
N LEU A 264 -18.98 -7.70 0.44
CA LEU A 264 -18.08 -6.75 -0.20
C LEU A 264 -17.61 -7.27 -1.57
N VAL A 265 -17.13 -8.51 -1.61
CA VAL A 265 -16.68 -9.15 -2.86
C VAL A 265 -17.84 -9.30 -3.85
N GLU A 266 -19.02 -9.71 -3.39
CA GLU A 266 -20.22 -9.84 -4.23
C GLU A 266 -20.73 -8.50 -4.76
N ARG A 267 -20.49 -7.40 -4.04
CA ARG A 267 -20.94 -6.05 -4.42
C ARG A 267 -20.01 -5.39 -5.44
N TYR A 268 -18.73 -5.72 -5.42
CA TYR A 268 -17.71 -5.17 -6.33
C TYR A 268 -17.04 -6.29 -7.14
N PRO A 269 -17.80 -7.09 -7.92
CA PRO A 269 -17.27 -8.27 -8.60
C PRO A 269 -16.35 -7.92 -9.78
N ASP A 270 -16.39 -6.68 -10.27
CA ASP A 270 -15.49 -6.21 -11.32
C ASP A 270 -14.08 -5.94 -10.77
N ASP A 271 -13.97 -5.60 -9.49
CA ASP A 271 -12.72 -5.23 -8.83
C ASP A 271 -12.17 -6.35 -7.92
N LEU A 272 -13.05 -7.12 -7.28
CA LEU A 272 -12.72 -8.10 -6.24
C LEU A 272 -13.11 -9.53 -6.66
N GLN A 273 -12.33 -10.51 -6.23
CA GLN A 273 -12.67 -11.91 -6.35
C GLN A 273 -12.23 -12.69 -5.12
N LEU A 274 -13.15 -13.44 -4.50
CA LEU A 274 -12.81 -14.32 -3.38
C LEU A 274 -11.80 -15.38 -3.85
N ALA A 275 -10.74 -15.57 -3.07
CA ALA A 275 -9.73 -16.59 -3.31
C ALA A 275 -9.42 -17.34 -2.03
N THR A 276 -9.27 -18.65 -2.17
CA THR A 276 -9.01 -19.55 -1.05
C THR A 276 -7.85 -20.52 -1.33
N THR A 277 -7.26 -20.43 -2.52
CA THR A 277 -6.08 -21.19 -2.96
C THR A 277 -5.15 -20.28 -3.76
N SER A 278 -3.87 -20.63 -3.88
CA SER A 278 -2.93 -19.84 -4.69
C SER A 278 -3.36 -19.74 -6.16
N LYS A 279 -3.97 -20.81 -6.69
CA LYS A 279 -4.53 -20.85 -8.04
C LYS A 279 -5.63 -19.82 -8.23
N GLU A 280 -6.55 -19.72 -7.28
CA GLU A 280 -7.64 -18.72 -7.32
C GLU A 280 -7.09 -17.30 -7.20
N VAL A 281 -6.03 -17.09 -6.39
CA VAL A 281 -5.33 -15.80 -6.32
C VAL A 281 -4.75 -15.42 -7.68
N TRP A 282 -4.05 -16.33 -8.34
CA TRP A 282 -3.50 -16.09 -9.68
C TRP A 282 -4.58 -15.83 -10.72
N GLN A 283 -5.72 -16.53 -10.65
CA GLN A 283 -6.84 -16.30 -11.55
C GLN A 283 -7.42 -14.89 -11.38
N ALA A 284 -7.65 -14.45 -10.14
CA ALA A 284 -8.11 -13.11 -9.85
C ALA A 284 -7.10 -12.06 -10.38
N PHE A 285 -5.83 -12.21 -10.03
CA PHE A 285 -4.76 -11.30 -10.46
C PHE A 285 -4.64 -11.20 -11.98
N GLN A 286 -4.66 -12.33 -12.70
CA GLN A 286 -4.61 -12.37 -14.17
C GLN A 286 -5.85 -11.75 -14.84
N SER A 287 -6.98 -11.76 -14.13
CA SER A 287 -8.22 -11.11 -14.59
C SER A 287 -8.28 -9.61 -14.28
N GLY A 288 -7.22 -9.04 -13.68
CA GLY A 288 -7.18 -7.64 -13.27
C GLY A 288 -7.92 -7.33 -11.97
N LYS A 289 -8.29 -8.36 -11.20
CA LYS A 289 -9.02 -8.23 -9.93
C LYS A 289 -8.09 -8.41 -8.74
N ILE A 290 -8.47 -7.83 -7.62
CA ILE A 290 -7.84 -8.04 -6.32
C ILE A 290 -8.32 -9.37 -5.74
N ALA A 291 -7.39 -10.30 -5.55
CA ALA A 291 -7.67 -11.55 -4.85
C ALA A 291 -8.00 -11.28 -3.38
N SER A 292 -9.22 -11.58 -2.97
CA SER A 292 -9.73 -11.36 -1.61
C SER A 292 -9.70 -12.66 -0.81
N LEU A 293 -8.74 -12.79 0.09
CA LEU A 293 -8.66 -13.88 1.07
C LEU A 293 -9.17 -13.40 2.43
N ILE A 294 -9.41 -14.33 3.37
CA ILE A 294 -9.95 -14.01 4.70
C ILE A 294 -9.03 -14.56 5.80
N GLY A 295 -8.71 -13.71 6.78
CA GLY A 295 -8.04 -14.07 8.02
C GLY A 295 -8.89 -13.75 9.25
N VAL A 296 -8.71 -14.51 10.33
CA VAL A 296 -9.37 -14.24 11.63
C VAL A 296 -8.29 -13.93 12.67
N GLU A 297 -8.47 -12.87 13.45
CA GLU A 297 -7.42 -12.31 14.29
C GLU A 297 -7.64 -12.63 15.78
N GLY A 298 -7.44 -13.90 16.14
CA GLY A 298 -7.50 -14.38 17.52
C GLY A 298 -8.37 -15.63 17.70
N LEU A 299 -7.87 -16.64 18.42
CA LEU A 299 -8.65 -17.85 18.72
C LEU A 299 -9.80 -17.63 19.72
N HIS A 300 -9.94 -16.45 20.34
CA HIS A 300 -11.16 -16.12 21.10
C HIS A 300 -12.41 -16.12 20.20
N GLN A 301 -12.23 -15.94 18.89
CA GLN A 301 -13.30 -15.86 17.90
C GLN A 301 -13.95 -17.21 17.58
N ILE A 302 -13.30 -18.34 17.89
CA ILE A 302 -13.87 -19.68 17.66
C ILE A 302 -14.68 -20.21 18.85
N ALA A 303 -14.83 -19.42 19.93
CA ALA A 303 -15.51 -19.80 21.16
C ALA A 303 -15.16 -21.22 21.65
N ASN A 304 -13.85 -21.46 21.79
CA ASN A 304 -13.26 -22.72 22.20
C ASN A 304 -13.67 -23.97 21.37
N SER A 305 -14.19 -23.80 20.15
CA SER A 305 -14.72 -24.90 19.32
C SER A 305 -13.87 -25.17 18.08
N ALA A 306 -13.35 -26.39 17.99
CA ALA A 306 -12.71 -26.92 16.79
C ALA A 306 -13.72 -27.08 15.63
N SER A 307 -15.01 -27.30 15.94
CA SER A 307 -16.06 -27.31 14.91
C SER A 307 -16.28 -25.92 14.31
N ALA A 308 -16.26 -24.86 15.12
CA ALA A 308 -16.31 -23.48 14.63
C ALA A 308 -15.09 -23.16 13.75
N LEU A 309 -13.87 -23.51 14.18
CA LEU A 309 -12.64 -23.39 13.38
C LEU A 309 -12.80 -24.02 11.98
N ARG A 310 -13.27 -25.27 11.92
CA ARG A 310 -13.49 -25.97 10.64
C ARG A 310 -14.56 -25.30 9.77
N ASN A 311 -15.59 -24.71 10.38
CA ASN A 311 -16.62 -24.00 9.63
C ASN A 311 -16.12 -22.64 9.12
N PHE A 312 -15.30 -21.92 9.87
CA PHE A 312 -14.60 -20.73 9.36
C PHE A 312 -13.75 -21.07 8.13
N HIS A 313 -13.02 -22.19 8.17
CA HIS A 313 -12.27 -22.67 7.00
C HIS A 313 -13.17 -22.94 5.78
N ARG A 314 -14.36 -23.55 5.98
CA ARG A 314 -15.35 -23.77 4.92
C ARG A 314 -15.92 -22.46 4.36
N LEU A 315 -16.04 -21.43 5.20
CA LEU A 315 -16.48 -20.09 4.81
C LEU A 315 -15.37 -19.26 4.14
N GLY A 316 -14.19 -19.83 3.89
CA GLY A 316 -13.11 -19.17 3.14
C GLY A 316 -11.97 -18.61 3.98
N VAL A 317 -12.02 -18.73 5.32
CA VAL A 317 -10.90 -18.33 6.18
C VAL A 317 -9.67 -19.21 5.90
N ARG A 318 -8.50 -18.60 5.72
CA ARG A 318 -7.25 -19.30 5.39
C ARG A 318 -6.11 -19.09 6.38
N TYR A 319 -6.18 -18.08 7.25
CA TYR A 319 -5.34 -18.05 8.45
C TYR A 319 -6.13 -17.69 9.70
N ILE A 320 -5.65 -18.13 10.85
CA ILE A 320 -6.07 -17.59 12.16
C ILE A 320 -4.84 -17.19 12.98
N THR A 321 -4.85 -15.96 13.50
CA THR A 321 -3.90 -15.49 14.50
C THR A 321 -4.19 -16.15 15.85
N LEU A 322 -3.19 -16.71 16.52
CA LEU A 322 -3.44 -17.46 17.77
C LEU A 322 -4.04 -16.58 18.89
N THR A 323 -3.64 -15.31 18.97
CA THR A 323 -4.12 -14.35 19.98
C THR A 323 -4.31 -12.98 19.35
N HIS A 324 -5.05 -12.08 20.00
CA HIS A 324 -5.00 -10.63 19.73
C HIS A 324 -4.46 -9.91 20.97
N ASP A 325 -5.24 -9.03 21.60
CA ASP A 325 -4.82 -8.23 22.76
C ASP A 325 -4.99 -8.91 24.12
N SER A 326 -5.44 -10.16 24.15
CA SER A 326 -5.65 -10.92 25.38
C SER A 326 -5.21 -12.37 25.23
N ASN A 327 -4.84 -12.99 26.35
CA ASN A 327 -4.68 -14.44 26.41
C ASN A 327 -6.04 -15.11 26.12
N ASN A 328 -5.99 -16.34 25.63
CA ASN A 328 -7.15 -17.20 25.50
C ASN A 328 -6.79 -18.62 25.97
N LEU A 329 -7.71 -19.58 25.83
CA LEU A 329 -7.50 -20.97 26.25
C LEU A 329 -6.23 -21.61 25.63
N TYR A 330 -5.77 -21.11 24.49
CA TYR A 330 -4.78 -21.76 23.63
C TYR A 330 -3.38 -21.17 23.77
N ALA A 331 -3.26 -19.85 23.93
CA ALA A 331 -1.98 -19.16 23.85
C ALA A 331 -1.95 -17.84 24.63
N ASP A 332 -0.72 -17.43 24.98
CA ASP A 332 -0.43 -16.13 25.59
C ASP A 332 -0.22 -15.02 24.54
N SER A 333 -0.88 -13.89 24.73
CA SER A 333 -0.68 -12.65 23.95
C SER A 333 0.49 -11.84 24.50
N THR A 334 1.21 -11.11 23.64
CA THR A 334 2.21 -10.14 24.09
C THR A 334 1.62 -8.86 24.67
N ASN A 335 0.34 -8.58 24.40
CA ASN A 335 -0.36 -7.38 24.87
C ASN A 335 -1.13 -7.63 26.18
N ALA A 336 -1.22 -8.89 26.62
CA ALA A 336 -1.82 -9.23 27.90
C ALA A 336 -0.95 -8.73 29.07
N ALA A 337 -1.60 -8.38 30.20
CA ALA A 337 -0.92 -7.84 31.37
C ALA A 337 0.09 -8.82 32.00
N ALA A 338 -0.19 -10.12 31.91
CA ALA A 338 0.69 -11.19 32.36
C ALA A 338 0.48 -12.44 31.51
N SER A 339 1.53 -13.25 31.41
CA SER A 339 1.47 -14.60 30.86
C SER A 339 0.58 -15.50 31.72
N HIS A 340 -0.20 -16.37 31.09
CA HIS A 340 -1.03 -17.37 31.75
C HIS A 340 -0.48 -18.79 31.55
N HIS A 341 -0.14 -19.15 30.32
CA HIS A 341 0.32 -20.49 29.96
C HIS A 341 1.85 -20.64 29.98
N GLY A 342 2.56 -19.52 29.92
CA GLY A 342 4.01 -19.53 29.65
C GLY A 342 4.32 -19.83 28.19
N GLY A 343 3.47 -19.38 27.25
CA GLY A 343 3.57 -19.71 25.82
C GLY A 343 2.28 -20.33 25.28
N LEU A 344 2.35 -21.58 24.80
CA LEU A 344 1.18 -22.37 24.40
C LEU A 344 0.64 -23.24 25.53
N SER A 345 -0.67 -23.42 25.60
CA SER A 345 -1.30 -24.44 26.45
C SER A 345 -1.31 -25.82 25.76
N GLU A 346 -1.63 -26.89 26.50
CA GLU A 346 -1.86 -28.22 25.92
C GLU A 346 -2.98 -28.18 24.85
N LYS A 347 -4.02 -27.39 25.09
CA LYS A 347 -5.11 -27.17 24.12
C LYS A 347 -4.64 -26.37 22.92
N GLY A 348 -3.69 -25.45 23.08
CA GLY A 348 -3.05 -24.76 21.97
C GLY A 348 -2.28 -25.71 21.05
N VAL A 349 -1.56 -26.67 21.62
CA VAL A 349 -0.86 -27.72 20.86
C VAL A 349 -1.84 -28.57 20.04
N GLU A 350 -2.95 -29.01 20.65
CA GLU A 350 -4.02 -29.74 19.96
C GLU A 350 -4.64 -28.90 18.83
N MET A 351 -4.87 -27.61 19.07
CA MET A 351 -5.48 -26.70 18.10
C MET A 351 -4.57 -26.46 16.88
N ILE A 352 -3.27 -26.22 17.09
CA ILE A 352 -2.31 -26.07 15.99
C ILE A 352 -2.24 -27.35 15.13
N LYS A 353 -2.30 -28.52 15.76
CA LYS A 353 -2.37 -29.80 15.04
C LYS A 353 -3.63 -29.89 14.16
N GLU A 354 -4.79 -29.47 14.67
CA GLU A 354 -6.03 -29.42 13.88
C GLU A 354 -5.93 -28.39 12.75
N MET A 355 -5.35 -27.21 12.99
CA MET A 355 -5.11 -26.19 11.96
C MET A 355 -4.24 -26.74 10.81
N ASN A 356 -3.12 -27.40 11.13
CA ASN A 356 -2.30 -28.09 10.12
C ASN A 356 -3.09 -29.19 9.39
N ARG A 357 -3.90 -29.98 10.11
CA ARG A 357 -4.70 -31.06 9.51
C ARG A 357 -5.76 -30.53 8.54
N ILE A 358 -6.38 -29.38 8.81
CA ILE A 358 -7.46 -28.84 7.96
C ILE A 358 -6.95 -27.96 6.82
N GLY A 359 -5.70 -27.49 6.89
CA GLY A 359 -5.14 -26.56 5.91
C GLY A 359 -5.31 -25.08 6.30
N MET A 360 -5.42 -24.80 7.60
CA MET A 360 -5.46 -23.44 8.13
C MET A 360 -4.04 -22.96 8.45
N ILE A 361 -3.65 -21.82 7.88
CA ILE A 361 -2.37 -21.19 8.21
C ILE A 361 -2.44 -20.70 9.67
N VAL A 362 -1.39 -20.98 10.45
CA VAL A 362 -1.24 -20.41 11.79
C VAL A 362 -0.49 -19.09 11.66
N ASP A 363 -1.09 -18.02 12.19
CA ASP A 363 -0.45 -16.71 12.29
C ASP A 363 0.01 -16.42 13.73
N LEU A 364 1.23 -15.93 13.85
CA LEU A 364 1.94 -15.67 15.11
C LEU A 364 2.00 -14.18 15.48
N SER A 365 1.42 -13.29 14.68
CA SER A 365 1.20 -11.91 15.09
C SER A 365 0.44 -11.87 16.44
N HIS A 366 0.69 -10.84 17.24
CA HIS A 366 0.14 -10.61 18.60
C HIS A 366 0.56 -11.60 19.70
N THR A 367 1.10 -12.76 19.35
CA THR A 367 1.48 -13.78 20.34
C THR A 367 2.73 -13.37 21.12
N SER A 368 2.83 -13.85 22.36
CA SER A 368 4.05 -13.72 23.16
C SER A 368 5.23 -14.45 22.50
N VAL A 369 6.47 -13.98 22.76
CA VAL A 369 7.69 -14.60 22.21
C VAL A 369 7.78 -16.09 22.53
N GLN A 370 7.35 -16.51 23.73
CA GLN A 370 7.38 -17.93 24.09
C GLN A 370 6.36 -18.73 23.28
N ALA A 371 5.14 -18.22 23.07
CA ALA A 371 4.15 -18.86 22.21
C ALA A 371 4.63 -18.97 20.75
N GLN A 372 5.35 -17.95 20.24
CA GLN A 372 5.98 -17.99 18.91
C GLN A 372 6.95 -19.18 18.80
N LYS A 373 7.84 -19.33 19.78
CA LYS A 373 8.84 -20.41 19.81
C LYS A 373 8.19 -21.78 19.93
N ASP A 374 7.21 -21.93 20.81
CA ASP A 374 6.50 -23.19 21.02
C ASP A 374 5.77 -23.61 19.72
N ALA A 375 5.03 -22.69 19.10
CA ALA A 375 4.31 -22.95 17.85
C ALA A 375 5.27 -23.35 16.71
N LEU A 376 6.36 -22.61 16.51
CA LEU A 376 7.38 -22.91 15.51
C LEU A 376 8.06 -24.27 15.73
N SER A 377 8.16 -24.72 16.98
CA SER A 377 8.78 -26.00 17.32
C SER A 377 7.88 -27.21 17.02
N ILE A 378 6.56 -27.03 17.06
CA ILE A 378 5.60 -28.15 16.92
C ILE A 378 4.91 -28.19 15.55
N ALA A 379 4.80 -27.06 14.86
CA ALA A 379 4.05 -26.96 13.61
C ALA A 379 4.64 -27.87 12.52
N LYS A 380 3.74 -28.53 11.78
CA LYS A 380 4.10 -29.40 10.64
C LYS A 380 4.06 -28.67 9.31
N ALA A 381 3.37 -27.54 9.25
CA ALA A 381 3.25 -26.69 8.08
C ALA A 381 3.98 -25.35 8.33
N PRO A 382 4.33 -24.61 7.28
CA PRO A 382 4.90 -23.27 7.44
C PRO A 382 3.89 -22.31 8.09
N LEU A 383 4.39 -21.44 8.96
CA LEU A 383 3.61 -20.42 9.67
C LEU A 383 3.83 -19.03 9.07
N ILE A 384 3.00 -18.07 9.45
CA ILE A 384 3.21 -16.67 9.08
C ILE A 384 3.27 -15.76 10.31
N PHE A 385 3.84 -14.59 10.11
CA PHE A 385 3.48 -13.38 10.84
C PHE A 385 2.79 -12.46 9.84
N SER A 386 1.47 -12.28 9.91
CA SER A 386 0.70 -11.43 8.99
C SER A 386 1.03 -9.94 9.11
N HIS A 387 1.41 -9.46 10.30
CA HIS A 387 1.77 -8.06 10.56
C HIS A 387 2.62 -7.96 11.84
N SER A 388 3.93 -8.08 11.70
CA SER A 388 4.90 -7.87 12.78
C SER A 388 6.16 -7.18 12.26
N SER A 389 6.98 -6.61 13.15
CA SER A 389 8.29 -6.03 12.80
C SER A 389 9.40 -6.61 13.68
N CYS A 390 10.65 -6.18 13.49
CA CYS A 390 11.83 -6.83 14.07
C CYS A 390 12.36 -6.07 15.29
N SER A 391 12.59 -6.78 16.40
CA SER A 391 13.02 -6.14 17.64
C SER A 391 14.43 -5.56 17.56
N SER A 392 15.28 -6.14 16.70
CA SER A 392 16.67 -5.70 16.48
C SER A 392 16.78 -4.35 15.75
N ILE A 393 15.73 -3.96 15.03
CA ILE A 393 15.63 -2.65 14.36
C ILE A 393 14.91 -1.67 15.28
N THR A 394 13.74 -2.05 15.79
CA THR A 394 12.93 -1.25 16.72
C THR A 394 12.44 -2.15 17.84
N TRP A 395 12.87 -1.89 19.06
CA TRP A 395 12.40 -2.67 20.21
C TRP A 395 10.93 -2.35 20.52
N HIS A 396 10.08 -3.36 20.52
CA HIS A 396 8.68 -3.30 20.94
C HIS A 396 8.22 -4.72 21.33
N PRO A 397 7.34 -4.93 22.33
CA PRO A 397 6.89 -6.28 22.72
C PRO A 397 6.26 -7.10 21.59
N ARG A 398 5.51 -6.44 20.69
CA ARG A 398 4.96 -7.05 19.46
C ARG A 398 6.01 -7.40 18.40
N ASN A 399 7.22 -6.85 18.47
CA ASN A 399 8.26 -7.12 17.48
C ASN A 399 9.03 -8.39 17.82
N SER A 400 9.26 -9.24 16.83
CA SER A 400 9.88 -10.55 17.04
C SER A 400 11.41 -10.44 17.11
N PRO A 401 12.05 -11.19 18.04
CA PRO A 401 13.49 -11.29 18.15
C PRO A 401 14.13 -12.18 17.09
N ASP A 402 15.44 -12.01 16.89
CA ASP A 402 16.23 -12.74 15.88
C ASP A 402 16.15 -14.26 16.00
N ASP A 403 16.06 -14.79 17.22
CA ASP A 403 15.96 -16.24 17.43
C ASP A 403 14.63 -16.81 16.92
N VAL A 404 13.53 -16.06 17.05
CA VAL A 404 12.25 -16.39 16.41
C VAL A 404 12.36 -16.34 14.88
N LEU A 405 13.02 -15.33 14.32
CA LEU A 405 13.25 -15.26 12.87
C LEU A 405 14.03 -16.50 12.36
N ASN A 406 15.08 -16.91 13.08
CA ASN A 406 15.84 -18.11 12.74
C ASN A 406 14.99 -19.39 12.80
N MET A 407 14.08 -19.50 13.78
CA MET A 407 13.14 -20.63 13.86
C MET A 407 12.11 -20.60 12.72
N LEU A 408 11.62 -19.42 12.33
CA LEU A 408 10.73 -19.25 11.18
C LEU A 408 11.38 -19.71 9.87
N LYS A 409 12.67 -19.40 9.69
CA LYS A 409 13.46 -19.90 8.56
C LYS A 409 13.44 -21.42 8.48
N ILE A 410 13.71 -22.10 9.60
CA ILE A 410 13.71 -23.57 9.69
C ILE A 410 12.32 -24.14 9.40
N ASN A 411 11.27 -23.46 9.87
CA ASN A 411 9.88 -23.84 9.64
C ASN A 411 9.42 -23.66 8.18
N GLY A 412 10.09 -22.80 7.39
CA GLY A 412 9.69 -22.50 6.00
C GLY A 412 8.71 -21.33 5.86
N GLY A 413 8.37 -20.68 6.99
CA GLY A 413 7.34 -19.65 7.08
C GLY A 413 7.73 -18.29 6.48
N VAL A 414 6.82 -17.32 6.59
CA VAL A 414 6.96 -15.97 6.04
C VAL A 414 6.67 -14.90 7.10
N PHE A 415 7.57 -13.92 7.21
CA PHE A 415 7.47 -12.77 8.10
C PHE A 415 6.99 -11.54 7.31
N MET A 416 5.73 -11.17 7.46
CA MET A 416 5.14 -10.04 6.75
C MET A 416 5.31 -8.76 7.57
N VAL A 417 6.13 -7.84 7.06
CA VAL A 417 6.58 -6.66 7.80
C VAL A 417 5.45 -5.63 7.92
N SER A 418 5.21 -5.15 9.13
CA SER A 418 4.12 -4.22 9.47
C SER A 418 4.45 -2.75 9.24
N PHE A 419 3.40 -1.96 8.93
CA PHE A 419 3.48 -0.50 8.83
C PHE A 419 3.02 0.18 10.13
N LEU A 420 2.72 -0.56 11.19
CA LEU A 420 2.38 0.02 12.48
C LEU A 420 3.49 0.97 12.96
N ARG A 421 3.19 2.27 13.09
CA ARG A 421 4.19 3.29 13.47
C ARG A 421 5.06 2.88 14.65
N LYS A 422 4.44 2.40 15.73
CA LYS A 422 5.14 1.97 16.97
C LYS A 422 6.05 0.76 16.76
N LEU A 423 5.74 -0.09 15.79
CA LEU A 423 6.54 -1.28 15.44
C LEU A 423 7.65 -0.93 14.45
N THR A 424 7.41 0.04 13.56
CA THR A 424 8.38 0.58 12.61
C THR A 424 9.46 1.41 13.30
N ASP A 425 9.07 2.43 14.07
CA ASP A 425 9.99 3.29 14.83
C ASP A 425 9.25 4.11 15.88
N ALA A 426 9.82 4.23 17.07
CA ALA A 426 9.20 5.00 18.16
C ALA A 426 9.12 6.51 17.87
N ASN A 427 10.07 7.07 17.11
CA ASN A 427 10.21 8.51 16.94
C ASN A 427 10.02 8.96 15.48
N ASN A 428 10.54 8.20 14.51
CA ASN A 428 10.55 8.58 13.11
C ASN A 428 10.08 7.45 12.16
N PRO A 429 8.80 7.03 12.26
CA PRO A 429 8.25 5.98 11.41
C PRO A 429 8.04 6.53 9.99
N THR A 430 8.80 5.98 9.03
CA THR A 430 8.79 6.35 7.62
C THR A 430 8.76 5.10 6.74
N LEU A 431 8.44 5.27 5.46
CA LEU A 431 8.56 4.23 4.43
C LEU A 431 9.96 3.62 4.38
N SER A 432 11.00 4.47 4.40
CA SER A 432 12.40 4.02 4.38
C SER A 432 12.69 3.14 5.62
N ARG A 433 12.11 3.47 6.77
CA ARG A 433 12.25 2.66 7.97
C ARG A 433 11.53 1.31 7.90
N VAL A 434 10.39 1.23 7.22
CA VAL A 434 9.75 -0.06 6.88
C VAL A 434 10.66 -0.87 5.95
N ALA A 435 11.29 -0.23 4.96
CA ALA A 435 12.24 -0.89 4.08
C ALA A 435 13.49 -1.40 4.83
N ASP A 436 13.95 -0.71 5.89
CA ASP A 436 15.02 -1.23 6.77
C ASP A 436 14.64 -2.56 7.40
N HIS A 437 13.40 -2.69 7.90
CA HIS A 437 12.91 -3.94 8.47
C HIS A 437 12.86 -5.05 7.42
N ILE A 438 12.32 -4.79 6.23
CA ILE A 438 12.24 -5.77 5.13
C ILE A 438 13.64 -6.25 4.72
N GLN A 439 14.57 -5.31 4.52
CA GLN A 439 15.94 -5.62 4.15
C GLN A 439 16.64 -6.42 5.24
N TYR A 440 16.49 -6.02 6.50
CA TYR A 440 17.09 -6.73 7.64
C TYR A 440 16.62 -8.18 7.74
N VAL A 441 15.31 -8.44 7.64
CA VAL A 441 14.78 -9.82 7.67
C VAL A 441 15.31 -10.60 6.47
N GLY A 442 15.29 -10.00 5.27
CA GLY A 442 15.76 -10.64 4.05
C GLY A 442 17.24 -11.04 4.12
N GLU A 443 18.10 -10.17 4.64
CA GLU A 443 19.52 -10.46 4.86
C GLU A 443 19.75 -11.49 5.96
N LYS A 444 18.92 -11.49 7.01
CA LYS A 444 19.04 -12.39 8.15
C LYS A 444 18.62 -13.82 7.81
N ILE A 445 17.44 -13.98 7.24
CA ILE A 445 16.81 -15.30 7.07
C ILE A 445 16.58 -15.71 5.62
N GLY A 446 16.72 -14.80 4.67
CA GLY A 446 16.46 -15.01 3.25
C GLY A 446 15.19 -14.28 2.80
N TYR A 447 15.23 -13.63 1.64
CA TYR A 447 14.11 -12.86 1.10
C TYR A 447 12.90 -13.73 0.74
N GLU A 448 13.08 -15.03 0.59
CA GLU A 448 12.03 -16.04 0.42
C GLU A 448 11.16 -16.24 1.68
N HIS A 449 11.55 -15.64 2.81
CA HIS A 449 10.82 -15.68 4.08
C HIS A 449 10.24 -14.31 4.46
N VAL A 450 10.20 -13.35 3.55
CA VAL A 450 9.73 -11.98 3.82
C VAL A 450 8.45 -11.69 3.05
N GLY A 451 7.55 -10.92 3.64
CA GLY A 451 6.35 -10.39 2.98
C GLY A 451 5.99 -8.98 3.45
N ILE A 452 4.84 -8.48 3.01
CA ILE A 452 4.32 -7.16 3.38
C ILE A 452 3.00 -7.33 4.13
N GLY A 453 2.93 -6.80 5.36
CA GLY A 453 1.84 -7.00 6.30
C GLY A 453 1.28 -5.69 6.83
N SER A 454 0.71 -4.87 5.94
CA SER A 454 0.49 -3.43 6.19
C SER A 454 -0.19 -3.08 7.51
N ASP A 455 -1.24 -3.82 7.88
CA ASP A 455 -2.15 -3.47 8.98
C ASP A 455 -2.86 -2.11 8.77
N PHE A 456 -3.14 -1.76 7.51
CA PHE A 456 -4.00 -0.62 7.19
C PHE A 456 -5.40 -0.82 7.80
N ASP A 457 -6.02 0.30 8.21
CA ASP A 457 -7.28 0.37 8.96
C ASP A 457 -7.29 -0.28 10.36
N GLY A 458 -6.22 -0.97 10.77
CA GLY A 458 -5.95 -1.39 12.15
C GLY A 458 -5.42 -0.26 13.05
N VAL A 459 -5.02 0.87 12.45
CA VAL A 459 -4.48 2.04 13.16
C VAL A 459 -4.96 3.38 12.63
N MET A 460 -4.90 4.38 13.51
CA MET A 460 -5.26 5.76 13.20
C MET A 460 -4.19 6.52 12.40
N GLN A 461 -2.93 6.06 12.40
CA GLN A 461 -1.81 6.74 11.75
C GLN A 461 -0.77 5.71 11.27
N THR A 462 -0.22 5.95 10.09
CA THR A 462 0.75 5.09 9.41
C THR A 462 2.09 5.84 9.21
N PRO A 463 3.16 5.17 8.76
CA PRO A 463 4.47 5.78 8.56
C PRO A 463 4.40 6.83 7.44
N LEU A 464 5.22 7.88 7.53
CA LEU A 464 5.33 8.89 6.48
C LEU A 464 5.79 8.24 5.15
N GLY A 465 5.06 8.50 4.06
CA GLY A 465 5.23 7.87 2.75
C GLY A 465 4.42 6.58 2.56
N LEU A 466 3.73 6.09 3.59
CA LEU A 466 2.82 4.94 3.58
C LEU A 466 1.46 5.30 4.18
N GLU A 467 0.90 6.44 3.78
CA GLU A 467 -0.34 7.00 4.31
C GLU A 467 -1.55 6.08 4.10
N ASP A 468 -1.60 5.38 2.97
CA ASP A 468 -2.74 4.57 2.55
C ASP A 468 -2.34 3.45 1.57
N VAL A 469 -3.33 2.66 1.13
CA VAL A 469 -3.14 1.54 0.20
C VAL A 469 -2.63 1.96 -1.18
N SER A 470 -2.69 3.25 -1.55
CA SER A 470 -2.11 3.75 -2.80
C SER A 470 -0.58 3.75 -2.78
N LYS A 471 0.04 3.57 -1.60
CA LYS A 471 1.49 3.81 -1.40
C LYS A 471 2.40 2.60 -1.60
N PHE A 472 1.86 1.40 -1.87
CA PHE A 472 2.71 0.21 -2.07
C PHE A 472 3.79 0.38 -3.16
N PRO A 473 3.53 1.02 -4.33
CA PRO A 473 4.56 1.22 -5.35
C PRO A 473 5.82 1.94 -4.85
N PHE A 474 5.68 2.88 -3.90
CA PHE A 474 6.83 3.58 -3.33
C PHE A 474 7.72 2.67 -2.50
N LEU A 475 7.11 1.75 -1.74
CA LEU A 475 7.88 0.79 -0.94
C LEU A 475 8.66 -0.14 -1.87
N ILE A 476 8.04 -0.58 -2.96
CA ILE A 476 8.71 -1.42 -3.96
C ILE A 476 9.86 -0.66 -4.63
N ALA A 477 9.65 0.62 -4.98
CA ALA A 477 10.71 1.46 -5.53
C ALA A 477 11.89 1.63 -4.57
N GLU A 478 11.64 1.91 -3.29
CA GLU A 478 12.68 2.01 -2.25
C GLU A 478 13.48 0.70 -2.13
N LEU A 479 12.81 -0.45 -2.11
CA LEU A 479 13.49 -1.75 -2.01
C LEU A 479 14.36 -2.04 -3.25
N LEU A 480 13.90 -1.67 -4.45
CA LEU A 480 14.68 -1.76 -5.69
C LEU A 480 15.89 -0.81 -5.65
N MET A 481 15.72 0.43 -5.18
CA MET A 481 16.81 1.41 -5.03
C MET A 481 17.89 0.95 -4.04
N ARG A 482 17.52 0.14 -3.05
CA ARG A 482 18.44 -0.51 -2.10
C ARG A 482 19.20 -1.71 -2.69
N GLY A 483 18.92 -2.07 -3.94
CA GLY A 483 19.59 -3.16 -4.65
C GLY A 483 18.99 -4.55 -4.39
N ILE A 484 17.78 -4.63 -3.84
CA ILE A 484 17.08 -5.92 -3.68
C ILE A 484 16.66 -6.43 -5.07
N SER A 485 17.00 -7.68 -5.37
CA SER A 485 16.80 -8.24 -6.71
C SER A 485 15.31 -8.34 -7.09
N GLU A 486 14.98 -8.15 -8.36
CA GLU A 486 13.60 -8.28 -8.85
C GLU A 486 12.94 -9.64 -8.50
N PRO A 487 13.63 -10.80 -8.58
CA PRO A 487 13.08 -12.07 -8.09
C PRO A 487 12.72 -12.04 -6.60
N SER A 488 13.57 -11.44 -5.75
CA SER A 488 13.30 -11.28 -4.32
C SER A 488 12.11 -10.36 -4.08
N ILE A 489 12.00 -9.26 -4.82
CA ILE A 489 10.84 -8.35 -4.77
C ILE A 489 9.55 -9.09 -5.12
N LYS A 490 9.53 -9.91 -6.17
CA LYS A 490 8.35 -10.76 -6.50
C LYS A 490 7.99 -11.70 -5.35
N GLY A 491 9.00 -12.28 -4.70
CA GLY A 491 8.88 -13.01 -3.44
C GLY A 491 8.11 -12.24 -2.37
N ILE A 492 8.67 -11.07 -2.00
CA ILE A 492 8.17 -10.18 -0.94
C ILE A 492 6.75 -9.69 -1.23
N VAL A 493 6.46 -9.34 -2.48
CA VAL A 493 5.14 -8.82 -2.89
C VAL A 493 4.04 -9.86 -2.77
N GLY A 494 4.32 -11.14 -2.99
CA GLY A 494 3.28 -12.15 -2.85
C GLY A 494 3.68 -13.61 -3.10
N LEU A 495 4.74 -13.90 -3.87
CA LEU A 495 5.06 -15.29 -4.18
C LEU A 495 5.40 -16.13 -2.93
N ASN A 496 5.98 -15.50 -1.90
CA ASN A 496 6.33 -16.20 -0.66
C ASN A 496 5.08 -16.62 0.13
N VAL A 497 4.08 -15.75 0.28
CA VAL A 497 2.84 -16.10 1.00
C VAL A 497 2.00 -17.10 0.20
N LEU A 498 2.04 -17.06 -1.13
CA LEU A 498 1.40 -18.07 -1.98
C LEU A 498 2.07 -19.45 -1.82
N ARG A 499 3.40 -19.50 -1.69
CA ARG A 499 4.12 -20.74 -1.35
C ARG A 499 3.63 -21.31 -0.03
N VAL A 500 3.49 -20.48 1.02
CA VAL A 500 2.99 -20.92 2.32
C VAL A 500 1.57 -21.48 2.20
N LEU A 501 0.69 -20.81 1.45
CA LEU A 501 -0.68 -21.28 1.22
C LEU A 501 -0.70 -22.68 0.56
N ASP A 502 0.17 -22.92 -0.42
CA ASP A 502 0.30 -24.23 -1.08
C ASP A 502 0.88 -25.31 -0.16
N GLU A 503 1.95 -24.99 0.57
CA GLU A 503 2.61 -25.94 1.47
C GLU A 503 1.70 -26.34 2.65
N VAL A 504 0.91 -25.41 3.19
CA VAL A 504 -0.10 -25.71 4.22
C VAL A 504 -1.16 -26.67 3.70
N GLN A 505 -1.62 -26.47 2.45
CA GLN A 505 -2.57 -27.39 1.82
C GLN A 505 -1.97 -28.78 1.60
N ASN A 506 -0.72 -28.86 1.13
CA ASN A 506 -0.01 -30.14 0.94
C ASN A 506 0.16 -30.90 2.27
N VAL A 507 0.49 -30.20 3.36
CA VAL A 507 0.58 -30.81 4.70
C VAL A 507 -0.78 -31.31 5.16
N SER A 508 -1.86 -30.56 4.93
CA SER A 508 -3.22 -30.97 5.24
C SER A 508 -3.60 -32.28 4.55
N GLU A 509 -3.31 -32.40 3.25
CA GLU A 509 -3.59 -33.60 2.45
C GLU A 509 -2.82 -34.80 2.99
N MET A 510 -1.51 -34.66 3.18
CA MET A 510 -0.66 -35.70 3.77
C MET A 510 -1.16 -36.15 5.16
N MET A 511 -1.59 -35.23 6.02
CA MET A 511 -2.09 -35.58 7.35
C MET A 511 -3.42 -36.35 7.28
N LYS A 512 -4.31 -35.97 6.36
CA LYS A 512 -5.58 -36.68 6.13
C LYS A 512 -5.33 -38.08 5.56
N GLU A 513 -4.40 -38.23 4.61
CA GLU A 513 -3.98 -39.52 4.05
C GLU A 513 -3.39 -40.46 5.11
N LYS A 514 -2.61 -39.91 6.05
CA LYS A 514 -2.06 -40.64 7.20
C LYS A 514 -3.10 -40.99 8.26
N GLY A 515 -4.37 -40.60 8.08
CA GLY A 515 -5.44 -40.86 9.03
C GLY A 515 -5.26 -40.13 10.36
N VAL A 516 -4.61 -38.96 10.36
CA VAL A 516 -4.50 -38.15 11.58
C VAL A 516 -5.90 -37.81 12.08
N GLU A 517 -6.21 -38.20 13.31
CA GLU A 517 -7.53 -38.00 13.91
C GLU A 517 -7.92 -36.52 13.97
N MET A 518 -9.20 -36.26 13.76
CA MET A 518 -9.80 -34.94 13.86
C MET A 518 -9.92 -34.53 15.33
N LEU A 519 -9.64 -33.27 15.64
CA LEU A 519 -9.94 -32.73 16.96
C LEU A 519 -11.45 -32.58 17.15
N HIS A 520 -12.03 -33.27 18.12
CA HIS A 520 -13.45 -33.20 18.44
C HIS A 520 -13.70 -32.26 19.63
N ASP A 521 -14.80 -31.51 19.56
CA ASP A 521 -15.29 -30.78 20.71
C ASP A 521 -15.89 -31.76 21.72
N TRP A 522 -15.76 -31.45 23.00
CA TRP A 522 -16.57 -32.13 24.01
C TRP A 522 -18.01 -31.62 23.91
N ILE A 523 -18.94 -32.53 23.67
CA ILE A 523 -20.37 -32.23 23.57
C ILE A 523 -21.06 -32.86 24.78
N GLU A 524 -21.77 -32.04 25.54
CA GLU A 524 -22.54 -32.50 26.68
C GLU A 524 -23.59 -33.54 26.22
N PRO A 525 -23.68 -34.71 26.90
CA PRO A 525 -24.75 -35.66 26.69
C PRO A 525 -26.15 -35.05 26.74
N ILE A 526 -26.86 -35.06 25.61
CA ILE A 526 -28.26 -34.58 25.54
C ILE A 526 -29.22 -35.58 26.19
N TRP A 527 -28.89 -36.87 26.13
CA TRP A 527 -29.70 -37.95 26.73
C TRP A 527 -29.03 -38.46 27.99
N ASP A 528 -29.83 -38.52 29.06
CA ASP A 528 -29.49 -39.24 30.27
C ASP A 528 -29.44 -40.76 30.04
N GLU A 529 -28.98 -41.49 31.06
CA GLU A 529 -28.82 -42.94 30.96
C GLU A 529 -30.17 -43.67 30.79
N GLN A 530 -31.25 -43.11 31.33
CA GLN A 530 -32.58 -43.72 31.20
C GLN A 530 -33.04 -43.71 29.74
N VAL A 531 -32.88 -42.58 29.04
CA VAL A 531 -33.22 -42.48 27.63
C VAL A 531 -32.31 -43.38 26.80
N ARG A 532 -31.01 -43.46 27.12
CA ARG A 532 -30.06 -44.33 26.40
C ARG A 532 -30.42 -45.81 26.53
N GLU A 533 -30.75 -46.26 27.74
CA GLU A 533 -31.20 -47.63 27.99
C GLU A 533 -32.51 -47.95 27.27
N GLU A 534 -33.45 -46.99 27.24
CA GLU A 534 -34.68 -47.15 26.47
C GLU A 534 -34.40 -47.29 24.96
N VAL A 535 -33.48 -46.50 24.43
CA VAL A 535 -33.06 -46.63 23.02
C VAL A 535 -32.42 -48.00 22.77
N LYS A 536 -31.51 -48.47 23.63
CA LYS A 536 -30.89 -49.80 23.50
C LYS A 536 -31.97 -50.89 23.49
N ARG A 537 -32.93 -50.81 24.42
CA ARG A 537 -34.07 -51.74 24.53
C ARG A 537 -34.94 -51.76 23.28
N VAL A 538 -35.38 -50.60 22.79
CA VAL A 538 -36.23 -50.48 21.59
C VAL A 538 -35.51 -50.97 20.33
N ARG A 539 -34.18 -50.84 20.27
CA ARG A 539 -33.36 -51.31 19.14
C ARG A 539 -32.95 -52.78 19.24
N GLY A 540 -33.34 -53.48 20.30
CA GLY A 540 -32.95 -54.87 20.53
C GLY A 540 -31.45 -55.06 20.75
N VAL A 541 -30.75 -53.99 21.15
CA VAL A 541 -29.35 -54.06 21.59
C VAL A 541 -29.39 -54.50 23.04
N VAL A 542 -29.41 -55.82 23.25
CA VAL A 542 -29.30 -56.43 24.58
C VAL A 542 -27.82 -56.61 24.87
N GLU A 543 -27.36 -56.16 26.04
CA GLU A 543 -25.99 -56.40 26.52
C GLU A 543 -25.63 -57.89 26.58
#